data_AF-G1WDD3-F1
#
_entry.id   AF-G1WDD3-F1
#
_cell.length_a   1.000
_cell.length_b   1.000
_cell.length_c   1.000
_cell.angle_alpha   90.00
_cell.angle_beta   90.00
_cell.angle_gamma   90.00
#
_symmetry.space_group_name_H-M   'P 1'
#
loop_
_entity.id
_entity.type
_entity.pdbx_description
1 polymer ?
#
loop_
_entity_poly.entity_id
_entity_poly.type
_entity_poly.pdbx_seq_one_letter_code
_entity_poly.pdbx_strand_id
1 'polypeptide(L)'
;MKTIFNSTWVGNHICTEETTLFQLDSYNKTRYSRRKKKEGLLELASREAHEKQEVYFATILNDDGSPYCAIESNVGYFGVDFLGEDLDNYLIYTFRDFTQEGKTLFLDTIRLQPKNPQDYDTIYSFMFYFNEDKTWGVVKYKGGVGTWSECTETSEFPLSEEDYSKLCLTYPAFGEYDQLIRLDRIPMVIRETILEVTDKEFPAFRQYLQRDIARYQQTKK
;
A
#
# COMPACT_ATOMS: atom_id res chain seq x y z
N MET A 1 1.25 15.03 7.63
CA MET A 1 0.39 14.09 6.90
C MET A 1 -0.85 13.88 7.75
N LYS A 2 -2.01 13.78 7.11
CA LYS A 2 -3.30 13.60 7.77
C LYS A 2 -3.95 12.34 7.23
N THR A 3 -4.47 11.49 8.11
CA THR A 3 -5.28 10.34 7.71
C THR A 3 -6.76 10.74 7.64
N ILE A 4 -7.42 10.38 6.55
CA ILE A 4 -8.88 10.38 6.41
C ILE A 4 -9.36 8.96 6.12
N PHE A 5 -10.64 8.66 6.34
CA PHE A 5 -11.18 7.30 6.19
C PHE A 5 -12.00 7.10 4.90
N ASN A 6 -11.88 8.06 3.98
CA ASN A 6 -12.49 8.00 2.67
C ASN A 6 -11.75 6.96 1.81
N SER A 7 -12.52 6.17 1.08
CA SER A 7 -11.98 5.28 0.06
C SER A 7 -11.53 6.05 -1.17
N THR A 8 -10.55 5.51 -1.87
CA THR A 8 -10.22 5.87 -3.25
C THR A 8 -10.80 4.80 -4.15
N TRP A 9 -11.47 5.19 -5.24
CA TRP A 9 -12.04 4.24 -6.19
C TRP A 9 -11.19 4.18 -7.46
N VAL A 10 -11.25 3.03 -8.14
CA VAL A 10 -10.69 2.82 -9.49
C VAL A 10 -11.31 3.84 -10.45
N GLY A 11 -10.61 4.96 -10.67
CA GLY A 11 -11.19 6.14 -11.32
C GLY A 11 -10.74 7.48 -10.74
N ASN A 12 -9.63 7.48 -10.00
CA ASN A 12 -8.79 8.64 -9.76
C ASN A 12 -9.43 9.78 -8.94
N HIS A 13 -10.16 9.47 -7.86
CA HIS A 13 -10.63 10.47 -6.90
C HIS A 13 -10.87 9.90 -5.50
N ILE A 14 -10.86 10.79 -4.50
CA ILE A 14 -11.28 10.47 -3.12
C ILE A 14 -12.81 10.46 -3.06
N CYS A 15 -13.40 9.36 -2.61
CA CYS A 15 -14.84 9.21 -2.47
C CYS A 15 -15.41 10.12 -1.37
N THR A 16 -16.70 10.47 -1.49
CA THR A 16 -17.41 11.14 -0.39
C THR A 16 -17.61 10.20 0.79
N GLU A 17 -17.84 10.76 1.99
CA GLU A 17 -18.10 9.92 3.17
C GLU A 17 -19.32 9.00 3.00
N GLU A 18 -20.35 9.48 2.32
CA GLU A 18 -21.58 8.73 2.05
C GLU A 18 -21.29 7.53 1.14
N THR A 19 -20.51 7.74 0.09
CA THR A 19 -20.09 6.69 -0.84
C THR A 19 -19.24 5.64 -0.12
N THR A 20 -18.27 6.06 0.70
CA THR A 20 -17.43 5.12 1.45
C THR A 20 -18.25 4.36 2.50
N LEU A 21 -19.15 5.01 3.23
CA LEU A 21 -20.05 4.33 4.17
C LEU A 21 -20.92 3.27 3.49
N PHE A 22 -21.44 3.56 2.28
CA PHE A 22 -22.20 2.59 1.51
C PHE A 22 -21.36 1.36 1.12
N GLN A 23 -20.08 1.57 0.77
CA GLN A 23 -19.14 0.48 0.52
C GLN A 23 -18.91 -0.36 1.78
N LEU A 24 -18.62 0.27 2.92
CA LEU A 24 -18.44 -0.42 4.20
C LEU A 24 -19.67 -1.24 4.60
N ASP A 25 -20.88 -0.70 4.41
CA ASP A 25 -22.13 -1.42 4.64
C ASP A 25 -22.24 -2.68 3.76
N SER A 26 -21.82 -2.59 2.51
CA SER A 26 -21.82 -3.72 1.56
C SER A 26 -20.82 -4.81 1.95
N TYR A 27 -19.57 -4.43 2.25
CA TYR A 27 -18.51 -5.36 2.62
C TYR A 27 -18.79 -6.02 3.98
N ASN A 28 -19.07 -5.22 5.01
CA ASN A 28 -19.16 -5.69 6.40
C ASN A 28 -20.59 -6.06 6.82
N LYS A 29 -21.56 -6.00 5.89
CA LYS A 29 -22.99 -6.27 6.15
C LYS A 29 -23.56 -5.41 7.27
N THR A 30 -23.14 -4.14 7.33
CA THR A 30 -23.61 -3.14 8.30
C THR A 30 -24.66 -2.20 7.67
N ARG A 31 -25.11 -1.17 8.41
CA ARG A 31 -26.15 -0.22 7.99
C ARG A 31 -25.86 1.22 8.45
N TYR A 32 -24.58 1.60 8.52
CA TYR A 32 -24.14 2.94 8.89
C TYR A 32 -24.68 4.00 7.94
N SER A 33 -24.70 3.74 6.62
CA SER A 33 -25.19 4.69 5.60
C SER A 33 -26.66 5.07 5.78
N ARG A 34 -27.46 4.24 6.46
CA ARG A 34 -28.89 4.49 6.74
C ARG A 34 -29.12 5.36 7.98
N ARG A 35 -28.09 5.62 8.78
CA ARG A 35 -28.21 6.48 9.96
C ARG A 35 -28.34 7.94 9.51
N LYS A 36 -28.99 8.78 10.32
CA LYS A 36 -29.06 10.23 10.03
C LYS A 36 -27.63 10.77 9.89
N LYS A 37 -27.42 11.65 8.91
CA LYS A 37 -26.12 12.30 8.65
C LYS A 37 -25.57 12.87 9.95
N LYS A 38 -24.44 12.33 10.40
CA LYS A 38 -23.75 12.69 11.64
C LYS A 38 -22.28 12.84 11.32
N GLU A 39 -21.69 13.94 11.75
CA GLU A 39 -20.25 14.17 11.67
C GLU A 39 -19.48 13.05 12.37
N GLY A 40 -18.38 12.58 11.78
CA GLY A 40 -17.55 11.50 12.31
C GLY A 40 -18.14 10.09 12.17
N LEU A 41 -19.25 9.92 11.44
CA LEU A 41 -19.86 8.60 11.29
C LEU A 41 -18.99 7.62 10.51
N LEU A 42 -18.28 8.09 9.48
CA LEU A 42 -17.33 7.29 8.72
C LEU A 42 -16.16 6.82 9.58
N GLU A 43 -15.55 7.73 10.35
CA GLU A 43 -14.46 7.37 11.26
C GLU A 43 -14.91 6.33 12.29
N LEU A 44 -16.10 6.49 12.88
CA LEU A 44 -16.66 5.50 13.79
C LEU A 44 -16.81 4.13 13.12
N ALA A 45 -17.39 4.08 11.91
CA ALA A 45 -17.58 2.84 11.17
C ALA A 45 -16.24 2.16 10.84
N SER A 46 -15.25 2.94 10.39
CA SER A 46 -13.90 2.43 10.10
C SER A 46 -13.18 1.95 11.35
N ARG A 47 -13.35 2.62 12.51
CA ARG A 47 -12.76 2.21 13.79
C ARG A 47 -13.32 0.89 14.27
N GLU A 48 -14.64 0.75 14.25
CA GLU A 48 -15.30 -0.50 14.63
C GLU A 48 -14.93 -1.65 13.67
N ALA A 49 -14.81 -1.37 12.37
CA ALA A 49 -14.33 -2.34 11.40
C ALA A 49 -12.89 -2.76 11.69
N HIS A 50 -12.00 -1.80 12.01
CA HIS A 50 -10.63 -2.08 12.41
C HIS A 50 -10.54 -2.99 13.64
N GLU A 51 -11.31 -2.70 14.69
CA GLU A 51 -11.36 -3.51 15.93
C GLU A 51 -11.82 -4.95 15.67
N LYS A 52 -12.69 -5.15 14.68
CA LYS A 52 -13.21 -6.45 14.26
C LYS A 52 -12.36 -7.13 13.17
N GLN A 53 -11.31 -6.47 12.69
CA GLN A 53 -10.52 -6.89 11.53
C GLN A 53 -11.37 -7.07 10.26
N GLU A 54 -12.38 -6.23 10.08
CA GLU A 54 -13.24 -6.16 8.89
C GLU A 54 -12.73 -5.14 7.87
N VAL A 55 -13.42 -5.01 6.73
CA VAL A 55 -13.00 -4.12 5.65
C VAL A 55 -13.13 -2.66 6.07
N TYR A 56 -12.08 -1.87 5.88
CA TYR A 56 -12.18 -0.41 5.93
C TYR A 56 -11.10 0.24 5.06
N PHE A 57 -11.29 1.54 4.80
CA PHE A 57 -10.39 2.31 3.97
C PHE A 57 -9.77 3.47 4.77
N ALA A 58 -8.55 3.82 4.40
CA ALA A 58 -7.92 5.07 4.83
C ALA A 58 -7.16 5.69 3.66
N THR A 59 -7.06 7.01 3.64
CA THR A 59 -6.22 7.76 2.72
C THR A 59 -5.31 8.66 3.54
N ILE A 60 -4.01 8.55 3.34
CA ILE A 60 -3.03 9.46 3.93
C ILE A 60 -2.88 10.64 2.97
N LEU A 61 -2.99 11.86 3.48
CA LEU A 61 -2.82 13.10 2.74
C LEU A 61 -1.46 13.74 3.06
N ASN A 62 -0.83 14.30 2.04
CA ASN A 62 0.27 15.24 2.15
C ASN A 62 -0.14 16.50 2.94
N ASP A 63 0.85 17.33 3.29
CA ASP A 63 0.61 18.53 4.10
C ASP A 63 -0.19 19.61 3.34
N ASP A 64 -0.21 19.56 2.00
CA ASP A 64 -1.04 20.39 1.12
C ASP A 64 -2.45 19.82 0.88
N GLY A 65 -2.78 18.68 1.47
CA GLY A 65 -4.07 18.00 1.34
C GLY A 65 -4.19 17.09 0.11
N SER A 66 -3.16 17.00 -0.74
CA SER A 66 -3.15 16.02 -1.84
C SER A 66 -3.05 14.59 -1.28
N PRO A 67 -3.75 13.61 -1.87
CA PRO A 67 -3.63 12.22 -1.44
C PRO A 67 -2.25 11.67 -1.75
N TYR A 68 -1.71 10.94 -0.78
CA TYR A 68 -0.38 10.35 -0.85
C TYR A 68 -0.44 8.84 -1.07
N CYS A 69 -1.18 8.14 -0.22
CA CYS A 69 -1.46 6.72 -0.40
C CYS A 69 -2.86 6.36 0.11
N ALA A 70 -3.47 5.38 -0.54
CA ALA A 70 -4.69 4.74 -0.08
C ALA A 70 -4.36 3.41 0.61
N ILE A 71 -5.19 3.07 1.58
CA ILE A 71 -5.07 1.86 2.39
C ILE A 71 -6.40 1.14 2.33
N GLU A 72 -6.35 -0.13 1.98
CA GLU A 72 -7.45 -1.07 2.16
C GLU A 72 -7.05 -2.07 3.24
N SER A 73 -7.83 -2.14 4.30
CA SER A 73 -7.75 -3.23 5.27
C SER A 73 -8.82 -4.25 4.96
N ASN A 74 -8.50 -5.53 5.11
CA ASN A 74 -9.42 -6.66 5.03
C ASN A 74 -8.96 -7.77 6.00
N VAL A 75 -9.75 -8.83 6.16
CA VAL A 75 -9.42 -9.97 7.01
C VAL A 75 -8.09 -10.57 6.55
N GLY A 76 -7.05 -10.39 7.36
CA GLY A 76 -5.70 -10.88 7.11
C GLY A 76 -4.95 -10.19 5.97
N TYR A 77 -5.34 -8.96 5.61
CA TYR A 77 -4.76 -8.23 4.48
C TYR A 77 -4.71 -6.72 4.72
N PHE A 78 -3.61 -6.10 4.33
CA PHE A 78 -3.50 -4.66 4.13
C PHE A 78 -2.90 -4.36 2.76
N GLY A 79 -3.64 -3.67 1.90
CA GLY A 79 -3.14 -3.08 0.67
C GLY A 79 -2.78 -1.62 0.91
N VAL A 80 -1.62 -1.20 0.41
CA VAL A 80 -1.19 0.21 0.39
C VAL A 80 -0.88 0.60 -1.04
N ASP A 81 -1.74 1.42 -1.62
CA ASP A 81 -1.57 1.96 -2.96
C ASP A 81 -0.98 3.37 -2.85
N PHE A 82 0.25 3.56 -3.28
CA PHE A 82 0.82 4.89 -3.38
C PHE A 82 0.34 5.55 -4.68
N LEU A 83 -0.10 6.79 -4.55
CA LEU A 83 -0.88 7.49 -5.57
C LEU A 83 -0.03 8.54 -6.27
N GLY A 84 -0.05 8.53 -7.61
CA GLY A 84 0.55 9.58 -8.42
C GLY A 84 -0.33 10.84 -8.44
N GLU A 85 0.09 11.87 -9.18
CA GLU A 85 -0.67 13.12 -9.33
C GLU A 85 -2.07 12.88 -9.92
N ASP A 86 -2.17 11.91 -10.82
CA ASP A 86 -3.42 11.51 -11.46
C ASP A 86 -4.20 10.47 -10.64
N LEU A 87 -3.77 10.16 -9.41
CA LEU A 87 -4.32 9.10 -8.55
C LEU A 87 -4.25 7.69 -9.17
N ASP A 88 -3.27 7.50 -10.05
CA ASP A 88 -2.87 6.21 -10.58
C ASP A 88 -2.03 5.44 -9.54
N ASN A 89 -2.28 4.13 -9.46
CA ASN A 89 -1.52 3.23 -8.61
C ASN A 89 -0.23 2.84 -9.34
N TYR A 90 0.90 3.48 -9.01
CA TYR A 90 2.20 3.10 -9.60
C TYR A 90 3.04 2.24 -8.66
N LEU A 91 2.81 2.27 -7.34
CA LEU A 91 3.48 1.43 -6.36
C LEU A 91 2.47 0.89 -5.36
N ILE A 92 2.45 -0.43 -5.17
CA ILE A 92 1.49 -1.11 -4.31
C ILE A 92 2.25 -2.03 -3.37
N TYR A 93 2.01 -1.90 -2.07
CA TYR A 93 2.46 -2.87 -1.06
C TYR A 93 1.27 -3.71 -0.61
N THR A 94 1.48 -5.02 -0.53
CA THR A 94 0.51 -5.97 -0.02
C THR A 94 1.08 -6.67 1.19
N PHE A 95 0.41 -6.50 2.32
CA PHE A 95 0.70 -7.20 3.55
C PHE A 95 -0.35 -8.29 3.80
N ARG A 96 0.08 -9.43 4.32
CA ARG A 96 -0.79 -10.56 4.68
C ARG A 96 -0.55 -10.99 6.12
N ASP A 97 -1.51 -11.68 6.70
CA ASP A 97 -1.32 -12.37 7.98
C ASP A 97 -0.12 -13.31 7.91
N PHE A 98 0.80 -13.11 8.85
CA PHE A 98 2.00 -13.92 8.97
C PHE A 98 1.75 -15.06 9.95
N THR A 99 1.79 -16.29 9.45
CA THR A 99 1.26 -17.44 10.20
C THR A 99 2.19 -17.94 11.31
N GLN A 100 3.47 -17.56 11.30
CA GLN A 100 4.49 -18.14 12.17
C GLN A 100 4.66 -17.44 13.54
N GLU A 101 4.27 -16.16 13.71
CA GLU A 101 4.56 -15.39 14.93
C GLU A 101 3.35 -14.62 15.53
N GLY A 102 2.14 -15.19 15.46
CA GLY A 102 0.94 -14.57 16.02
C GLY A 102 0.32 -13.51 15.09
N LYS A 103 -0.48 -12.56 15.62
CA LYS A 103 -1.16 -11.52 14.83
C LYS A 103 -0.18 -10.44 14.33
N THR A 104 0.66 -10.81 13.37
CA THR A 104 1.61 -9.92 12.69
C THR A 104 1.30 -9.87 11.20
N LEU A 105 1.71 -8.77 10.56
CA LEU A 105 1.60 -8.55 9.12
C LEU A 105 2.97 -8.80 8.48
N PHE A 106 2.99 -9.52 7.37
CA PHE A 106 4.18 -9.73 6.56
C PHE A 106 4.00 -9.04 5.21
N LEU A 107 5.01 -8.28 4.77
CA LEU A 107 5.05 -7.71 3.43
C LEU A 107 5.25 -8.85 2.41
N ASP A 108 4.16 -9.25 1.78
CA ASP A 108 4.08 -10.40 0.86
C ASP A 108 4.53 -10.00 -0.55
N THR A 109 4.03 -8.86 -1.05
CA THR A 109 4.28 -8.43 -2.42
C THR A 109 4.44 -6.91 -2.55
N ILE A 110 5.29 -6.51 -3.48
CA ILE A 110 5.42 -5.14 -3.96
C ILE A 110 5.21 -5.14 -5.46
N ARG A 111 4.23 -4.38 -5.95
CA ARG A 111 4.02 -4.17 -7.37
C ARG A 111 4.41 -2.76 -7.75
N LEU A 112 5.28 -2.63 -8.74
CA LEU A 112 5.70 -1.38 -9.35
C LEU A 112 5.20 -1.36 -10.80
N GLN A 113 4.53 -0.29 -11.19
CA GLN A 113 3.89 -0.10 -12.50
C GLN A 113 4.40 1.21 -13.13
N PRO A 114 5.44 1.14 -13.98
CA PRO A 114 5.86 2.30 -14.76
C PRO A 114 4.75 2.84 -15.66
N LYS A 115 4.66 4.17 -15.78
CA LYS A 115 3.75 4.90 -16.68
C LYS A 115 4.23 4.88 -18.13
N ASN A 116 5.54 4.82 -18.36
CA ASN A 116 6.16 4.75 -19.68
C ASN A 116 7.02 3.46 -19.83
N PRO A 117 6.38 2.29 -20.02
CA PRO A 117 7.07 0.99 -20.10
C PRO A 117 8.17 0.87 -21.17
N GLN A 118 8.13 1.75 -22.18
CA GLN A 118 9.12 1.75 -23.27
C GLN A 118 10.54 2.09 -22.78
N ASP A 119 10.65 2.79 -21.65
CA ASP A 119 11.94 3.15 -21.05
C ASP A 119 12.58 1.97 -20.27
N TYR A 120 11.88 0.82 -20.19
CA TYR A 120 12.27 -0.37 -19.43
C TYR A 120 12.19 -1.65 -20.27
N ASP A 121 12.64 -1.62 -21.53
CA ASP A 121 12.63 -2.77 -22.43
C ASP A 121 11.24 -3.45 -22.53
N THR A 122 10.17 -2.63 -22.61
CA THR A 122 8.75 -3.06 -22.66
C THR A 122 8.21 -3.73 -21.39
N ILE A 123 8.92 -3.61 -20.25
CA ILE A 123 8.44 -4.05 -18.94
C ILE A 123 7.36 -3.09 -18.45
N TYR A 124 6.13 -3.58 -18.35
CA TYR A 124 4.99 -2.82 -17.87
C TYR A 124 4.82 -2.90 -16.35
N SER A 125 5.36 -3.94 -15.70
CA SER A 125 5.29 -4.05 -14.25
C SER A 125 6.36 -4.97 -13.69
N PHE A 126 6.87 -4.62 -12.51
CA PHE A 126 7.69 -5.47 -11.66
C PHE A 126 6.85 -5.93 -10.47
N MET A 127 6.79 -7.24 -10.23
CA MET A 127 6.19 -7.81 -9.04
C MET A 127 7.27 -8.50 -8.22
N PHE A 128 7.65 -7.89 -7.12
CA PHE A 128 8.52 -8.49 -6.13
C PHE A 128 7.65 -9.25 -5.13
N TYR A 129 8.05 -10.47 -4.79
CA TYR A 129 7.37 -11.30 -3.81
C TYR A 129 8.37 -11.81 -2.78
N PHE A 130 7.91 -11.94 -1.55
CA PHE A 130 8.68 -12.42 -0.42
C PHE A 130 8.02 -13.67 0.16
N ASN A 131 8.84 -14.60 0.61
CA ASN A 131 8.38 -15.87 1.16
C ASN A 131 8.72 -15.97 2.64
N GLU A 132 7.89 -16.70 3.40
CA GLU A 132 8.13 -16.91 4.83
C GLU A 132 9.44 -17.69 5.10
N ASP A 133 9.95 -18.44 4.13
CA ASP A 133 11.23 -19.19 4.21
C ASP A 133 12.48 -18.32 3.98
N LYS A 134 12.31 -16.99 4.02
CA LYS A 134 13.37 -15.99 3.86
C LYS A 134 13.96 -15.96 2.46
N THR A 135 13.16 -16.24 1.44
CA THR A 135 13.52 -16.01 0.04
C THR A 135 12.69 -14.88 -0.57
N TRP A 136 13.16 -14.32 -1.68
CA TRP A 136 12.41 -13.35 -2.46
C TRP A 136 12.70 -13.50 -3.96
N GLY A 137 11.74 -13.11 -4.79
CA GLY A 137 11.90 -13.14 -6.24
C GLY A 137 11.26 -11.95 -6.94
N VAL A 138 11.44 -11.90 -8.26
CA VAL A 138 10.82 -10.87 -9.10
C VAL A 138 10.24 -11.48 -10.36
N VAL A 139 9.00 -11.10 -10.66
CA VAL A 139 8.36 -11.34 -11.95
C VAL A 139 8.30 -10.02 -12.71
N LYS A 140 8.92 -9.99 -13.89
CA LYS A 140 8.86 -8.86 -14.81
C LYS A 140 7.83 -9.15 -15.88
N TYR A 141 6.75 -8.37 -15.93
CA TYR A 141 5.69 -8.53 -16.91
C TYR A 141 5.94 -7.64 -18.13
N LYS A 142 5.88 -8.24 -19.32
CA LYS A 142 5.96 -7.54 -20.61
C LYS A 142 4.56 -7.40 -21.22
N GLY A 143 4.31 -6.29 -21.89
CA GLY A 143 3.06 -6.05 -22.61
C GLY A 143 2.25 -4.84 -22.14
N GLY A 144 0.97 -4.79 -22.48
CA GLY A 144 0.03 -3.75 -22.05
C GLY A 144 -0.74 -4.12 -20.77
N VAL A 145 -1.48 -3.16 -20.22
CA VAL A 145 -2.37 -3.38 -19.07
C VAL A 145 -3.33 -4.53 -19.37
N GLY A 146 -3.28 -5.60 -18.55
CA GLY A 146 -4.14 -6.77 -18.68
C GLY A 146 -3.67 -7.85 -19.67
N THR A 147 -2.52 -7.68 -20.33
CA THR A 147 -1.88 -8.77 -21.10
C THR A 147 -0.76 -9.39 -20.28
N TRP A 148 -1.04 -10.53 -19.64
CA TRP A 148 -0.08 -11.28 -18.81
C TRP A 148 0.73 -12.32 -19.60
N SER A 149 0.77 -12.17 -20.94
CA SER A 149 1.18 -13.25 -21.85
C SER A 149 2.69 -13.54 -21.84
N GLU A 150 3.52 -12.57 -21.49
CA GLU A 150 4.97 -12.75 -21.39
C GLU A 150 5.48 -12.21 -20.05
N CYS A 151 6.13 -13.08 -19.28
CA CYS A 151 6.84 -12.69 -18.08
C CYS A 151 8.21 -13.36 -18.01
N THR A 152 9.16 -12.68 -17.37
CA THR A 152 10.43 -13.28 -17.01
C THR A 152 10.48 -13.33 -15.49
N GLU A 153 10.52 -14.54 -14.96
CA GLU A 153 10.73 -14.80 -13.54
C GLU A 153 12.23 -14.90 -13.28
N THR A 154 12.71 -14.23 -12.24
CA THR A 154 14.07 -14.42 -11.72
C THR A 154 13.92 -14.97 -10.30
N SER A 155 14.40 -16.20 -10.11
CA SER A 155 14.06 -17.02 -8.94
C SER A 155 14.90 -16.72 -7.70
N GLU A 156 14.19 -16.63 -6.58
CA GLU A 156 14.54 -16.93 -5.18
C GLU A 156 15.98 -16.64 -4.73
N PHE A 157 16.22 -15.37 -4.45
CA PHE A 157 17.39 -14.90 -3.73
C PHE A 157 17.16 -15.02 -2.21
N PRO A 158 18.18 -15.37 -1.42
CA PRO A 158 18.05 -15.36 0.04
C PRO A 158 17.90 -13.93 0.57
N LEU A 159 17.06 -13.76 1.59
CA LEU A 159 16.97 -12.56 2.41
C LEU A 159 17.95 -12.66 3.59
N SER A 160 18.54 -11.53 3.96
CA SER A 160 19.23 -11.42 5.24
C SER A 160 18.22 -11.47 6.39
N GLU A 161 18.64 -11.92 7.58
CA GLU A 161 17.80 -11.87 8.79
C GLU A 161 17.32 -10.44 9.10
N GLU A 162 18.18 -9.45 8.84
CA GLU A 162 17.86 -8.04 9.05
C GLU A 162 16.76 -7.56 8.10
N ASP A 163 16.86 -7.89 6.82
CA ASP A 163 15.85 -7.50 5.83
C ASP A 163 14.53 -8.23 6.07
N TYR A 164 14.59 -9.54 6.34
CA TYR A 164 13.41 -10.33 6.67
C TYR A 164 12.65 -9.76 7.88
N SER A 165 13.36 -9.41 8.96
CA SER A 165 12.76 -8.81 10.15
C SER A 165 12.04 -7.48 9.87
N LYS A 166 12.48 -6.70 8.88
CA LYS A 166 11.82 -5.45 8.47
C LYS A 166 10.51 -5.69 7.69
N LEU A 167 10.33 -6.86 7.10
CA LEU A 167 9.10 -7.24 6.38
C LEU A 167 7.98 -7.64 7.35
N CYS A 168 8.32 -8.14 8.54
CA CYS A 168 7.39 -8.51 9.60
C CYS A 168 7.01 -7.30 10.47
N LEU A 169 5.71 -7.12 10.74
CA LEU A 169 5.17 -6.00 11.51
C LEU A 169 4.11 -6.43 12.51
N THR A 170 3.99 -5.66 13.58
CA THR A 170 2.77 -5.66 14.39
C THR A 170 1.65 -4.97 13.63
N TYR A 171 0.41 -5.46 13.77
CA TYR A 171 -0.77 -4.79 13.25
C TYR A 171 -0.80 -3.30 13.68
N PRO A 172 -1.05 -2.36 12.75
CA PRO A 172 -1.11 -0.94 13.08
C PRO A 172 -2.29 -0.66 14.03
N ALA A 173 -2.14 0.33 14.91
CA ALA A 173 -3.29 0.90 15.60
C ALA A 173 -4.15 1.70 14.61
N PHE A 174 -5.44 1.87 14.91
CA PHE A 174 -6.34 2.63 14.05
C PHE A 174 -5.86 4.08 13.86
N GLY A 175 -5.63 4.46 12.61
CA GLY A 175 -5.10 5.78 12.22
C GLY A 175 -3.56 5.88 12.17
N GLU A 176 -2.83 4.90 12.70
CA GLU A 176 -1.38 4.89 12.84
C GLU A 176 -0.72 4.01 11.75
N TYR A 177 -0.70 4.51 10.52
CA TYR A 177 -0.30 3.74 9.34
C TYR A 177 1.13 4.00 8.84
N ASP A 178 1.88 4.90 9.48
CA ASP A 178 3.23 5.31 9.06
C ASP A 178 4.19 4.13 8.88
N GLN A 179 4.02 3.05 9.65
CA GLN A 179 4.86 1.87 9.46
C GLN A 179 4.66 1.26 8.06
N LEU A 180 3.45 1.19 7.53
CA LEU A 180 3.14 0.48 6.29
C LEU A 180 3.77 1.14 5.05
N ILE A 181 4.00 2.45 5.09
CA ILE A 181 4.47 3.25 3.93
C ILE A 181 5.99 3.37 3.83
N ARG A 182 6.74 2.75 4.75
CA ARG A 182 8.19 2.92 4.82
C ARG A 182 8.91 2.31 3.62
N LEU A 183 9.84 3.06 3.03
CA LEU A 183 10.74 2.55 1.99
C LEU A 183 12.01 1.90 2.56
N ASP A 184 12.45 2.31 3.76
CA ASP A 184 13.69 1.80 4.37
C ASP A 184 13.59 0.37 4.92
N ARG A 185 12.38 -0.20 4.98
CA ARG A 185 12.13 -1.64 5.22
C ARG A 185 12.40 -2.52 3.99
N ILE A 186 12.42 -1.94 2.80
CA ILE A 186 12.50 -2.69 1.55
C ILE A 186 13.97 -3.06 1.30
N PRO A 187 14.28 -4.33 0.93
CA PRO A 187 15.63 -4.74 0.58
C PRO A 187 16.27 -3.81 -0.44
N MET A 188 17.56 -3.53 -0.27
CA MET A 188 18.28 -2.47 -1.00
C MET A 188 18.12 -2.58 -2.53
N VAL A 189 18.27 -3.78 -3.09
CA VAL A 189 18.17 -4.03 -4.55
C VAL A 189 16.78 -3.70 -5.12
N ILE A 190 15.72 -4.00 -4.36
CA ILE A 190 14.34 -3.69 -4.74
C ILE A 190 14.11 -2.18 -4.61
N ARG A 191 14.59 -1.59 -3.51
CA ARG A 191 14.51 -0.15 -3.27
C ARG A 191 15.21 0.66 -4.36
N GLU A 192 16.38 0.23 -4.82
CA GLU A 192 17.09 0.87 -5.93
C GLU A 192 16.27 0.85 -7.22
N THR A 193 15.61 -0.29 -7.51
CA THR A 193 14.72 -0.40 -8.67
C THR A 193 13.52 0.55 -8.56
N ILE A 194 12.87 0.61 -7.40
CA ILE A 194 11.76 1.55 -7.14
C ILE A 194 12.23 2.99 -7.32
N LEU A 195 13.39 3.35 -6.76
CA LEU A 195 13.93 4.69 -6.86
C LEU A 195 14.32 5.05 -8.29
N GLU A 196 14.92 4.14 -9.05
CA GLU A 196 15.25 4.37 -10.46
C GLU A 196 14.00 4.66 -11.29
N VAL A 197 12.95 3.87 -11.11
CA VAL A 197 11.69 4.05 -11.86
C VAL A 197 11.02 5.36 -11.47
N THR A 198 10.89 5.61 -10.17
CA THR A 198 10.24 6.82 -9.66
C THR A 198 11.04 8.09 -9.95
N ASP A 199 12.37 8.01 -10.07
CA ASP A 199 13.20 9.13 -10.49
C ASP A 199 12.95 9.58 -11.94
N LYS A 200 12.74 8.62 -12.83
CA LYS A 200 12.51 8.90 -14.25
C LYS A 200 11.10 9.41 -14.51
N GLU A 201 10.11 8.84 -13.82
CA GLU A 201 8.70 9.06 -14.16
C GLU A 201 7.94 9.93 -13.15
N PHE A 202 8.35 9.94 -11.89
CA PHE A 202 7.63 10.60 -10.80
C PHE A 202 8.56 11.36 -9.82
N PRO A 203 9.29 12.41 -10.26
CA PRO A 203 10.31 13.06 -9.43
C PRO A 203 9.78 13.64 -8.11
N ALA A 204 8.52 14.10 -8.08
CA ALA A 204 7.88 14.58 -6.85
C ALA A 204 7.68 13.44 -5.84
N PHE A 205 7.39 12.24 -6.31
CA PHE A 205 7.18 11.09 -5.44
C PHE A 205 8.45 10.66 -4.71
N ARG A 206 9.63 10.80 -5.32
CA ARG A 206 10.90 10.60 -4.60
C ARG A 206 11.01 11.46 -3.34
N GLN A 207 10.56 12.71 -3.41
CA GLN A 207 10.61 13.61 -2.26
C GLN A 207 9.70 13.10 -1.13
N TYR A 208 8.53 12.54 -1.48
CA TYR A 208 7.62 11.95 -0.51
C TYR A 208 8.22 10.67 0.12
N LEU A 209 8.78 9.77 -0.70
CA LEU A 209 9.48 8.58 -0.20
C LEU A 209 10.61 8.91 0.78
N GLN A 210 11.42 9.93 0.46
CA GLN A 210 12.53 10.36 1.32
C GLN A 210 12.03 11.01 2.62
N ARG A 211 10.96 11.81 2.55
CA ARG A 211 10.31 12.42 3.72
C ARG A 211 9.85 11.35 4.72
N ASP A 212 9.31 10.24 4.25
CA ASP A 212 8.74 9.21 5.11
C ASP A 212 9.80 8.52 5.97
N ILE A 213 10.98 8.27 5.41
CA ILE A 213 12.15 7.76 6.16
C ILE A 213 12.52 8.73 7.29
N ALA A 214 12.59 10.02 6.99
CA ALA A 214 12.96 11.04 7.97
C ALA A 214 11.91 11.19 9.09
N ARG A 215 10.61 11.14 8.76
CA ARG A 215 9.52 11.26 9.74
C ARG A 215 9.46 10.06 10.69
N TYR A 216 9.58 8.83 10.19
CA TYR A 216 9.55 7.66 11.06
C TYR A 216 10.71 7.62 12.05
N GLN A 217 11.88 8.13 11.66
CA GLN A 217 13.01 8.28 12.58
C GLN A 217 12.77 9.34 13.67
N GLN A 218 11.90 10.32 13.42
CA GLN A 218 11.51 11.31 14.43
C GLN A 218 10.50 10.75 15.43
N THR A 219 9.55 9.91 14.99
CA THR A 219 8.53 9.31 15.88
C THR A 219 9.08 8.23 16.81
N LYS A 220 10.29 7.72 16.54
CA LYS A 220 11.04 6.79 17.40
C LYS A 220 11.90 7.45 18.48
N LYS A 221 12.02 8.78 18.49
CA LYS A 221 12.76 9.55 19.50
C LYS A 221 11.83 10.00 20.62
#